data_AF-A0A7W1MVI0-F1
#
_entry.id   AF-A0A7W1MVI0-F1
#
_cell.length_a   1.000
_cell.length_b   1.000
_cell.length_c   1.000
_cell.angle_alpha   90.00
_cell.angle_beta   90.00
_cell.angle_gamma   90.00
#
_symmetry.space_group_name_H-M   'P 1'
#
loop_
_entity.id
_entity.type
_entity.pdbx_description
1 polymer ?
#
loop_
_entity_poly.entity_id
_entity_poly.type
_entity_poly.pdbx_seq_one_letter_code
_entity_poly.pdbx_strand_id
1 'polypeptide(L)'
;MGNPPSRSTLRLSFILTPLIPGSFALSPAARAVEPPPDGGYPNYNTAEGDAALFNLTTGVRNTAVGFDSLLNTTDGSDNAATGASALFHNTTGAGNTADGVETL
;
A
#
# COMPACT_ATOMS: atom_id res chain seq x y z
N MET A 1 63.28 43.35 -10.92
CA MET A 1 62.13 43.20 -11.83
C MET A 1 61.31 42.01 -11.35
N GLY A 2 60.02 42.19 -11.09
CA GLY A 2 59.03 41.11 -10.99
C GLY A 2 58.74 40.55 -9.59
N ASN A 3 57.74 41.12 -8.91
CA ASN A 3 56.68 40.31 -8.29
C ASN A 3 55.42 41.19 -8.16
N PRO A 4 54.27 40.80 -8.72
CA PRO A 4 53.06 41.62 -8.71
C PRO A 4 52.35 41.55 -7.35
N PRO A 5 51.73 42.63 -6.85
CA PRO A 5 50.87 42.57 -5.68
C PRO A 5 49.58 41.78 -5.98
N SER A 6 49.33 40.83 -5.08
CA SER A 6 48.21 39.90 -4.97
C SER A 6 46.84 40.54 -5.26
N ARG A 7 46.11 39.97 -6.24
CA ARG A 7 44.71 40.27 -6.48
C ARG A 7 43.86 39.69 -5.35
N SER A 8 43.26 40.58 -4.58
CA SER A 8 42.19 40.34 -3.59
C SER A 8 41.19 39.27 -4.07
N THR A 9 41.27 38.07 -3.50
CA THR A 9 40.32 36.95 -3.67
C THR A 9 39.14 37.04 -2.69
N LEU A 10 38.79 38.25 -2.24
CA LEU A 10 37.69 38.53 -1.31
C LEU A 10 36.30 38.58 -1.98
N ARG A 11 36.08 37.76 -3.03
CA ARG A 11 34.76 37.60 -3.67
C ARG A 11 34.44 36.15 -4.04
N LEU A 12 34.99 35.18 -3.32
CA LEU A 12 34.70 33.77 -3.61
C LEU A 12 34.68 32.88 -2.34
N SER A 13 34.31 33.44 -1.19
CA SER A 13 34.19 32.68 0.07
C SER A 13 32.74 32.64 0.61
N PHE A 14 31.76 33.15 -0.14
CA PHE A 14 30.34 33.16 0.26
C PHE A 14 29.45 32.18 -0.52
N ILE A 15 30.01 31.31 -1.38
CA ILE A 15 29.25 30.31 -2.12
C ILE A 15 29.68 28.91 -1.70
N LEU A 16 29.71 28.64 -0.39
CA LEU A 16 29.74 27.28 0.11
C LEU A 16 29.12 27.20 1.51
N THR A 17 27.80 27.38 1.56
CA THR A 17 26.98 26.97 2.71
C THR A 17 25.96 25.92 2.26
N PRO A 18 25.67 24.94 3.12
CA PRO A 18 25.39 23.55 2.73
C PRO A 18 23.96 23.32 2.23
N LEU A 19 23.87 22.40 1.25
CA LEU A 19 22.85 21.36 1.06
C LEU A 19 21.63 21.45 1.99
N ILE A 20 20.52 22.00 1.49
CA ILE A 20 19.18 21.76 2.07
C ILE A 20 18.35 21.01 1.02
N PRO A 21 18.21 19.67 1.10
CA PRO A 21 17.13 18.99 0.40
C PRO A 21 15.87 19.15 1.25
N GLY A 22 15.38 20.39 1.35
CA GLY A 22 14.10 20.74 1.96
C GLY A 22 12.90 20.39 1.06
N SER A 23 13.16 19.74 -0.07
CA SER A 23 12.17 19.22 -1.01
C SER A 23 11.48 17.94 -0.52
N PHE A 24 11.93 17.34 0.59
CA PHE A 24 11.25 16.17 1.19
C PHE A 24 10.37 16.51 2.41
N ALA A 25 10.46 17.74 2.96
CA ALA A 25 9.67 18.12 4.13
C ALA A 25 8.24 18.59 3.80
N LEU A 26 7.95 18.80 2.51
CA LEU A 26 6.67 19.28 1.98
C LEU A 26 6.09 18.33 0.91
N SER A 27 6.45 17.04 0.91
CA SER A 27 5.56 16.07 0.26
C SER A 27 4.39 15.86 1.21
N PRO A 28 3.20 16.45 0.97
CA PRO A 28 2.03 16.10 1.76
C PRO A 28 1.87 14.60 1.60
N ALA A 29 2.03 13.88 2.71
CA ALA A 29 1.49 12.55 2.91
C ALA A 29 1.49 11.66 1.65
N ALA A 30 2.54 10.85 1.51
CA ALA A 30 2.29 9.43 1.22
C ALA A 30 1.34 8.94 2.33
N ARG A 31 0.05 9.24 2.20
CA ARG A 31 -0.98 8.66 3.04
C ARG A 31 -0.86 7.19 2.72
N ALA A 32 -0.34 6.38 3.63
CA ALA A 32 -0.76 5.00 3.64
C ALA A 32 -2.29 5.07 3.52
N VAL A 33 -2.85 4.54 2.44
CA VAL A 33 -4.29 4.25 2.41
C VAL A 33 -4.53 3.47 3.70
N GLU A 34 -5.54 3.84 4.46
CA GLU A 34 -5.93 3.04 5.62
C GLU A 34 -7.13 2.21 5.18
N PRO A 35 -7.01 0.86 5.19
CA PRO A 35 -5.82 0.08 5.52
C PRO A 35 -4.75 0.08 4.40
N PRO A 36 -3.46 -0.17 4.72
CA PRO A 36 -2.34 -0.12 3.77
C PRO A 36 -2.60 -0.98 2.52
N PRO A 37 -2.17 -0.55 1.32
CA PRO A 37 -2.36 -1.29 0.09
C PRO A 37 -1.76 -2.71 0.08
N ASP A 38 -0.86 -3.05 1.01
CA ASP A 38 -0.06 -4.26 0.93
C ASP A 38 0.31 -4.82 2.31
N GLY A 39 -0.70 -5.12 3.13
CA GLY A 39 -0.56 -6.15 4.15
C GLY A 39 -0.90 -5.73 5.57
N GLY A 40 -2.02 -6.28 6.03
CA GLY A 40 -2.35 -6.35 7.45
C GLY A 40 -3.84 -6.19 7.72
N TYR A 41 -4.71 -6.91 6.99
CA TYR A 41 -6.10 -6.99 7.44
C TYR A 41 -6.12 -7.72 8.80
N PRO A 42 -6.91 -7.24 9.79
CA PRO A 42 -7.05 -7.91 11.06
C PRO A 42 -7.44 -9.39 10.90
N ASN A 43 -7.21 -10.20 11.93
CA ASN A 43 -7.61 -11.60 11.99
C ASN A 43 -6.98 -12.53 10.92
N TYR A 44 -5.74 -12.24 10.52
CA TYR A 44 -5.00 -13.06 9.54
C TYR A 44 -5.64 -13.08 8.16
N ASN A 45 -6.34 -12.01 7.78
CA ASN A 45 -6.91 -11.88 6.46
C ASN A 45 -5.91 -11.22 5.50
N THR A 46 -6.02 -11.54 4.22
CA THR A 46 -5.31 -10.88 3.12
C THR A 46 -6.36 -10.48 2.10
N ALA A 47 -6.42 -9.19 1.75
CA ALA A 47 -7.28 -8.68 0.69
C ALA A 47 -6.44 -7.83 -0.28
N GLU A 48 -6.49 -8.16 -1.56
CA GLU A 48 -5.78 -7.46 -2.62
C GLU A 48 -6.75 -7.25 -3.78
N GLY A 49 -6.94 -6.02 -4.21
CA GLY A 49 -7.94 -5.65 -5.22
C GLY A 49 -9.08 -4.80 -4.66
N ASP A 50 -9.78 -4.12 -5.57
CA ASP A 50 -10.88 -3.23 -5.19
C ASP A 50 -12.03 -4.02 -4.55
N ALA A 51 -12.50 -3.51 -3.42
CA ALA A 51 -13.55 -4.09 -2.57
C ALA A 51 -13.34 -5.55 -2.09
N ALA A 52 -12.13 -6.10 -2.19
CA ALA A 52 -11.82 -7.42 -1.62
C ALA A 52 -12.04 -7.44 -0.10
N LEU A 53 -12.78 -8.43 0.41
CA LEU A 53 -13.18 -8.59 1.83
C LEU A 53 -13.86 -7.36 2.47
N PHE A 54 -14.45 -6.46 1.68
CA PHE A 54 -14.96 -5.19 2.20
C PHE A 54 -16.03 -5.33 3.30
N ASN A 55 -16.89 -6.35 3.22
CA ASN A 55 -17.95 -6.57 4.21
C ASN A 55 -17.57 -7.54 5.35
N LEU A 56 -16.29 -7.94 5.46
CA LEU A 56 -15.86 -8.87 6.49
C LEU A 56 -15.94 -8.23 7.89
N THR A 57 -16.70 -8.83 8.79
CA THR A 57 -16.93 -8.34 10.16
C THR A 57 -16.11 -9.09 11.20
N THR A 58 -16.27 -10.41 11.30
CA THR A 58 -15.62 -11.22 12.34
C THR A 58 -14.81 -12.40 11.82
N GLY A 59 -14.88 -12.66 10.52
CA GLY A 59 -14.19 -13.77 9.88
C GLY A 59 -12.67 -13.69 9.97
N VAL A 60 -12.02 -14.86 9.94
CA VAL A 60 -10.57 -15.00 10.14
C VAL A 60 -9.94 -15.86 9.05
N ARG A 61 -8.65 -15.65 8.77
CA ARG A 61 -7.85 -16.50 7.86
C ARG A 61 -8.41 -16.59 6.43
N ASN A 62 -8.96 -15.50 5.89
CA ASN A 62 -9.39 -15.43 4.49
C ASN A 62 -8.32 -14.80 3.60
N THR A 63 -8.18 -15.30 2.37
CA THR A 63 -7.37 -14.71 1.31
C THR A 63 -8.27 -14.33 0.14
N ALA A 64 -8.34 -13.05 -0.20
CA ALA A 64 -9.11 -12.53 -1.32
C ALA A 64 -8.19 -11.74 -2.26
N VAL A 65 -8.08 -12.18 -3.51
CA VAL A 65 -7.27 -11.50 -4.54
C VAL A 65 -8.13 -11.30 -5.78
N GLY A 66 -8.45 -10.04 -6.09
CA GLY A 66 -9.27 -9.65 -7.25
C GLY A 66 -10.39 -8.67 -6.91
N PHE A 67 -10.91 -7.99 -7.94
CA PHE A 67 -12.08 -7.11 -7.85
C PHE A 67 -13.27 -7.88 -7.25
N ASP A 68 -13.89 -7.36 -6.19
CA ASP A 68 -15.06 -7.97 -5.52
C ASP A 68 -14.84 -9.41 -4.98
N SER A 69 -13.58 -9.84 -4.83
CA SER A 69 -13.25 -11.16 -4.29
C SER A 69 -13.68 -11.27 -2.82
N LEU A 70 -14.47 -12.29 -2.47
CA LEU A 70 -15.08 -12.46 -1.14
C LEU A 70 -15.88 -11.23 -0.62
N LEU A 71 -16.45 -10.42 -1.53
CA LEU A 71 -17.12 -9.16 -1.15
C LEU A 71 -18.24 -9.35 -0.12
N ASN A 72 -19.08 -10.37 -0.26
CA ASN A 72 -20.25 -10.56 0.62
C ASN A 72 -19.97 -11.43 1.85
N THR A 73 -18.73 -11.84 2.09
CA THR A 73 -18.39 -12.63 3.28
C THR A 73 -18.39 -11.73 4.51
N THR A 74 -19.20 -12.06 5.52
CA THR A 74 -19.26 -11.30 6.79
C THR A 74 -18.49 -12.02 7.89
N ASP A 75 -18.81 -13.28 8.16
CA ASP A 75 -18.27 -14.06 9.28
C ASP A 75 -17.57 -15.35 8.83
N GLY A 76 -17.49 -15.57 7.51
CA GLY A 76 -16.79 -16.71 6.92
C GLY A 76 -15.30 -16.72 7.27
N SER A 77 -14.74 -17.92 7.42
CA SER A 77 -13.34 -18.13 7.80
C SER A 77 -12.69 -19.17 6.90
N ASP A 78 -11.37 -19.14 6.78
CA ASP A 78 -10.62 -20.13 6.02
C ASP A 78 -11.01 -20.23 4.54
N ASN A 79 -11.38 -19.11 3.92
CA ASN A 79 -11.67 -19.06 2.48
C ASN A 79 -10.46 -18.55 1.69
N ALA A 80 -10.22 -19.12 0.50
CA ALA A 80 -9.22 -18.65 -0.44
C ALA A 80 -9.87 -18.36 -1.80
N ALA A 81 -9.86 -17.11 -2.24
CA ALA A 81 -10.49 -16.65 -3.47
C ALA A 81 -9.49 -15.87 -4.33
N THR A 82 -9.21 -16.36 -5.53
CA THR A 82 -8.37 -15.66 -6.52
C THR A 82 -9.16 -15.49 -7.81
N GLY A 83 -9.34 -14.25 -8.26
CA GLY A 83 -10.14 -13.91 -9.44
C GLY A 83 -11.18 -12.83 -9.14
N ALA A 84 -11.63 -12.13 -10.18
CA ALA A 84 -12.69 -11.14 -10.05
C ALA A 84 -13.99 -11.83 -9.64
N SER A 85 -14.61 -11.37 -8.56
CA SER A 85 -15.85 -11.90 -7.99
C SER A 85 -15.78 -13.39 -7.61
N ALA A 86 -14.58 -13.93 -7.35
CA ALA A 86 -14.42 -15.27 -6.78
C ALA A 86 -15.04 -15.32 -5.37
N LEU A 87 -15.82 -16.36 -5.08
CA LEU A 87 -16.59 -16.52 -3.83
C LEU A 87 -17.51 -15.34 -3.50
N PHE A 88 -17.97 -14.57 -4.51
CA PHE A 88 -18.77 -13.36 -4.31
C PHE A 88 -20.06 -13.61 -3.51
N HIS A 89 -20.70 -14.78 -3.66
CA HIS A 89 -21.93 -15.14 -2.96
C HIS A 89 -21.70 -15.85 -1.62
N ASN A 90 -20.46 -16.06 -1.21
CA ASN A 90 -20.15 -16.67 0.08
C ASN A 90 -20.38 -15.66 1.21
N THR A 91 -21.40 -15.88 2.03
CA THR A 91 -21.75 -14.98 3.14
C THR A 91 -21.14 -15.40 4.47
N THR A 92 -21.31 -16.66 4.85
CA THR A 92 -20.84 -17.23 6.13
C THR A 92 -20.10 -18.56 5.97
N GLY A 93 -19.90 -19.03 4.75
CA GLY A 93 -19.22 -20.29 4.46
C GLY A 93 -17.75 -20.25 4.88
N ALA A 94 -17.22 -21.43 5.17
CA ALA A 94 -15.85 -21.62 5.61
C ALA A 94 -15.17 -22.77 4.87
N GLY A 95 -13.87 -22.66 4.64
CA GLY A 95 -13.08 -23.71 3.99
C GLY A 95 -13.28 -23.80 2.48
N ASN A 96 -13.72 -22.74 1.81
CA ASN A 96 -13.90 -22.73 0.37
C ASN A 96 -12.61 -22.31 -0.35
N THR A 97 -12.37 -22.85 -1.53
CA THR A 97 -11.27 -22.44 -2.42
C THR A 97 -11.83 -22.21 -3.82
N ALA A 98 -11.63 -21.01 -4.35
CA ALA A 98 -12.09 -20.60 -5.66
C ALA A 98 -10.96 -19.91 -6.44
N ASP A 99 -10.77 -20.35 -7.69
CA ASP A 99 -9.79 -19.81 -8.62
C ASP A 99 -10.46 -19.58 -9.98
N GLY A 100 -10.54 -18.32 -10.40
CA GLY A 100 -11.20 -17.89 -11.63
C GLY A 100 -12.25 -16.81 -11.42
N VAL A 101 -12.70 -16.21 -12.52
CA VAL A 101 -13.68 -15.12 -12.52
C VAL A 101 -15.09 -15.66 -12.24
N GLU A 102 -15.83 -15.01 -11.34
CA GLU A 102 -17.21 -15.33 -10.96
C GLU A 102 -17.40 -16.79 -10.49
N THR A 103 -16.37 -17.35 -9.85
CA THR A 103 -16.39 -18.73 -9.35
C THR A 103 -17.00 -18.82 -7.95
N LEU A 104 -17.55 -20.00 -7.63
CA LEU A 104 -18.37 -20.27 -6.44
C LEU A 104 -17.61 -20.26 -5.13
#